data_AF-A0A5C5UU51-F1
#
_entry.id   AF-A0A5C5UU51-F1
#
_cell.length_a   1.000
_cell.length_b   1.000
_cell.length_c   1.000
_cell.angle_alpha   90.00
_cell.angle_beta   90.00
_cell.angle_gamma   90.00
#
_symmetry.space_group_name_H-M   'P 1'
#
loop_
_entity.id
_entity.type
_entity.pdbx_description
1 polymer ?
#
loop_
_entity_poly.entity_id
_entity_poly.type
_entity_poly.pdbx_seq_one_letter_code
_entity_poly.pdbx_strand_id
1 'polypeptide(L)'
;MKITLWRSMAIASMGFLPLAMASPANAASNDRGQAAGDDQHWTESSPYYEQDAWYDVTEWFDGNDFHPTNESWSDTDDYANREADDAYASRGDNGYGYDNRYSEDNWFYDYYDGQFFTYDDLSNDRIYQSAAIYSDYDNDGYYDAVLTSYDWDGDGVYEGGELYTLNPAGEQNGRQTRQGQQAKDSRQQRLTGTVQKTKKASVSDAKHLVAMIRTDGGRQAVVDLGPAQHMQNADLTEGDEIACAGPACKVGEKRVVMADWVKLQSSDSKMKVNRDATSLKGKVADTKKANIRGEERMMVILKTDAGKKCLCDLGPADELDATIEQGDQLKVNGVPAKAGDRKVVLAQSVTIDGDKTKIDRTSSQMTRNQRSGDQTQSGQASARVQGEVQSTRQIKVRGEQRRVAFVNDSQHGRVLIDLGAADSSRVSLQQGDRVTAHGITARSRDGGKVLLARKLQHNGQTTKIDDRQQRAKLTDASEVSGKVQKLQTVSINDSHRKLAHVKTDNGQTAVIDLGSPKQAAASIAKGDTITAEGVPVKVHDSTILVAFEVSPENGDSFKVDRGIGGQQASRR
;
A
#
# COMPACT_ATOMS: atom_id res chain seq x y z
N MET A 1 -79.16 -2.67 4.50
CA MET A 1 -78.38 -2.07 3.39
C MET A 1 -76.94 -2.56 3.53
N LYS A 2 -76.52 -3.41 2.59
CA LYS A 2 -75.18 -4.01 2.25
C LYS A 2 -74.13 -4.17 3.37
N ILE A 3 -73.85 -5.36 3.93
CA ILE A 3 -73.20 -6.61 3.38
C ILE A 3 -71.71 -6.33 3.04
N THR A 4 -70.70 -6.96 3.67
CA THR A 4 -70.18 -8.35 3.43
C THR A 4 -69.17 -8.68 4.55
N LEU A 5 -69.25 -9.73 5.40
CA LEU A 5 -69.17 -11.21 5.28
C LEU A 5 -67.77 -11.84 5.01
N TRP A 6 -67.22 -12.43 6.09
CA TRP A 6 -66.49 -13.71 6.25
C TRP A 6 -65.24 -14.03 5.42
N ARG A 7 -64.17 -14.44 6.13
CA ARG A 7 -63.72 -15.86 6.15
C ARG A 7 -62.64 -16.13 7.21
N SER A 8 -62.94 -17.09 8.08
CA SER A 8 -61.99 -17.86 8.88
C SER A 8 -61.14 -18.75 7.98
N MET A 9 -59.84 -18.88 8.27
CA MET A 9 -58.97 -19.89 7.66
C MET A 9 -58.48 -20.86 8.73
N ALA A 10 -58.73 -22.13 8.47
CA ALA A 10 -58.34 -23.27 9.28
C ALA A 10 -56.82 -23.48 9.24
N ILE A 11 -56.23 -23.77 10.39
CA ILE A 11 -54.86 -24.29 10.51
C ILE A 11 -54.95 -25.80 10.28
N ALA A 12 -54.54 -26.26 9.10
CA ALA A 12 -54.31 -27.66 8.84
C ALA A 12 -52.88 -28.02 9.28
N SER A 13 -52.78 -28.80 10.34
CA SER A 13 -51.59 -29.54 10.74
C SER A 13 -51.36 -30.70 9.77
N MET A 14 -50.38 -30.56 8.87
CA MET A 14 -49.83 -31.70 8.13
C MET A 14 -48.48 -32.08 8.76
N GLY A 15 -48.46 -33.26 9.37
CA GLY A 15 -47.26 -33.90 9.87
C GLY A 15 -46.35 -34.30 8.71
N PHE A 16 -45.06 -33.96 8.84
CA PHE A 16 -44.00 -34.56 8.04
C PHE A 16 -43.50 -35.81 8.76
N LEU A 17 -43.67 -36.95 8.09
CA LEU A 17 -42.97 -38.21 8.41
C LEU A 17 -41.48 -38.07 8.05
N PRO A 18 -40.57 -38.70 8.83
CA PRO A 18 -39.16 -38.77 8.47
C PRO A 18 -38.95 -39.83 7.38
N LEU A 19 -38.45 -39.42 6.22
CA LEU A 19 -37.89 -40.33 5.23
C LEU A 19 -36.46 -40.68 5.64
N ALA A 20 -36.29 -41.87 6.21
CA ALA A 20 -35.00 -42.54 6.31
C ALA A 20 -34.56 -42.96 4.90
N MET A 21 -33.53 -42.31 4.37
CA MET A 21 -32.81 -42.77 3.18
C MET A 21 -31.59 -43.57 3.66
N ALA A 22 -31.62 -44.88 3.41
CA ALA A 22 -30.47 -45.76 3.57
C ALA A 22 -29.47 -45.49 2.43
N SER A 23 -28.25 -45.09 2.77
CA SER A 23 -27.12 -45.03 1.84
C SER A 23 -26.55 -46.44 1.65
N PRO A 24 -26.42 -46.97 0.42
CA PRO A 24 -25.64 -48.16 0.19
C PRO A 24 -24.14 -47.82 0.27
N ALA A 25 -23.43 -48.58 1.09
CA ALA A 25 -21.99 -48.60 1.15
C ALA A 25 -21.44 -49.18 -0.17
N ASN A 26 -20.77 -48.34 -0.97
CA ASN A 26 -19.88 -48.79 -2.04
C ASN A 26 -18.44 -48.52 -1.60
N ALA A 27 -17.82 -49.58 -1.07
CA ALA A 27 -16.39 -49.69 -0.95
C ALA A 27 -15.82 -49.96 -2.35
N ALA A 28 -15.25 -48.93 -2.98
CA ALA A 28 -14.40 -49.08 -4.14
C ALA A 28 -13.02 -48.55 -3.78
N SER A 29 -12.10 -49.50 -3.61
CA SER A 29 -10.66 -49.31 -3.47
C SER A 29 -10.11 -48.57 -4.69
N ASN A 30 -9.72 -47.30 -4.52
CA ASN A 30 -8.80 -46.65 -5.43
C ASN A 30 -7.41 -46.70 -4.83
N ASP A 31 -6.76 -47.81 -5.10
CA ASP A 31 -5.32 -48.00 -5.03
C ASP A 31 -4.70 -47.13 -6.14
N ARG A 32 -4.35 -45.89 -5.81
CA ARG A 32 -3.49 -45.04 -6.64
C ARG A 32 -2.22 -44.80 -5.85
N GLY A 33 -1.17 -45.51 -6.26
CA GLY A 33 0.19 -45.30 -5.80
C GLY A 33 0.53 -43.81 -5.84
N GLN A 34 0.72 -43.23 -4.66
CA GLN A 34 1.45 -41.98 -4.51
C GLN A 34 2.89 -42.27 -4.95
N ALA A 35 3.23 -41.78 -6.13
CA ALA A 35 4.60 -41.60 -6.53
C ALA A 35 5.24 -40.64 -5.51
N ALA A 36 6.10 -41.20 -4.65
CA ALA A 36 7.08 -40.43 -3.91
C ALA A 36 8.05 -39.82 -4.94
N GLY A 37 7.88 -38.54 -5.24
CA GLY A 37 8.73 -37.78 -6.13
C GLY A 37 8.63 -36.29 -5.79
N ASP A 38 9.79 -35.70 -5.47
CA ASP A 38 10.06 -34.26 -5.31
C ASP A 38 9.82 -33.58 -3.95
N ASP A 39 10.07 -34.28 -2.84
CA ASP A 39 10.18 -33.65 -1.50
C ASP A 39 11.58 -33.05 -1.20
N GLN A 40 12.49 -32.93 -2.19
CA GLN A 40 13.93 -32.73 -1.94
C GLN A 40 14.56 -31.35 -2.27
N HIS A 41 13.82 -30.27 -2.54
CA HIS A 41 14.44 -28.95 -2.79
C HIS A 41 13.82 -27.71 -2.10
N TRP A 42 12.78 -27.84 -1.27
CA TRP A 42 12.08 -26.64 -0.73
C TRP A 42 12.66 -26.05 0.57
N THR A 43 13.69 -26.67 1.14
CA THR A 43 14.39 -26.16 2.34
C THR A 43 15.43 -25.07 2.04
N GLU A 44 15.79 -24.83 0.78
CA GLU A 44 16.79 -23.80 0.40
C GLU A 44 16.21 -22.38 0.31
N SER A 45 14.89 -22.20 0.41
CA SER A 45 14.23 -20.90 0.27
C SER A 45 13.92 -20.18 1.59
N SER A 46 14.29 -20.76 2.74
CA SER A 46 14.18 -20.05 4.03
C SER A 46 15.45 -19.23 4.31
N PRO A 47 15.34 -17.93 4.62
CA PRO A 47 16.46 -16.98 4.75
C PRO A 47 17.40 -17.20 5.95
N TYR A 48 17.23 -18.25 6.77
CA TYR A 48 18.26 -18.67 7.76
C TYR A 48 19.43 -19.44 7.15
N TYR A 49 19.37 -19.78 5.86
CA TYR A 49 20.45 -20.52 5.20
C TYR A 49 21.56 -19.61 4.62
N GLU A 50 21.29 -18.32 4.37
CA GLU A 50 22.33 -17.30 4.10
C GLU A 50 22.68 -16.55 5.40
N GLN A 51 23.18 -17.28 6.40
CA GLN A 51 23.59 -16.72 7.70
C GLN A 51 24.45 -15.45 7.53
N ASP A 52 25.43 -15.48 6.64
CA ASP A 52 26.44 -14.43 6.49
C ASP A 52 25.88 -12.99 6.41
N ALA A 53 24.79 -12.75 5.67
CA ALA A 53 24.27 -11.40 5.47
C ALA A 53 23.70 -10.77 6.76
N TRP A 54 22.99 -11.57 7.56
CA TRP A 54 22.47 -11.10 8.85
C TRP A 54 23.54 -11.16 9.94
N TYR A 55 24.45 -12.12 9.88
CA TYR A 55 25.61 -12.19 10.77
C TYR A 55 26.48 -10.94 10.66
N ASP A 56 26.78 -10.49 9.44
CA ASP A 56 27.48 -9.24 9.16
C ASP A 56 26.78 -8.04 9.82
N VAL A 57 25.45 -7.98 9.74
CA VAL A 57 24.67 -6.92 10.40
C VAL A 57 24.70 -7.07 11.93
N THR A 58 24.75 -8.30 12.45
CA THR A 58 24.79 -8.55 13.89
C THR A 58 26.13 -8.17 14.53
N GLU A 59 27.27 -8.50 13.91
CA GLU A 59 28.61 -8.08 14.36
C GLU A 59 28.80 -6.56 14.26
N TRP A 60 28.11 -5.94 13.31
CA TRP A 60 28.09 -4.49 13.21
C TRP A 60 27.31 -3.83 14.35
N PHE A 61 26.28 -4.51 14.86
CA PHE A 61 25.38 -3.98 15.88
C PHE A 61 25.83 -4.29 17.32
N ASP A 62 26.68 -5.30 17.53
CA ASP A 62 27.01 -5.84 18.85
C ASP A 62 28.26 -5.25 19.52
N GLY A 63 28.93 -4.27 18.90
CA GLY A 63 30.10 -3.60 19.48
C GLY A 63 29.79 -3.00 20.85
N ASN A 64 30.06 -3.75 21.93
CA ASN A 64 30.05 -3.48 23.39
C ASN A 64 28.94 -2.61 24.03
N ASP A 65 28.07 -1.97 23.26
CA ASP A 65 27.05 -1.02 23.73
C ASP A 65 25.64 -1.61 23.74
N PHE A 66 25.45 -2.83 23.24
CA PHE A 66 24.14 -3.46 23.21
C PHE A 66 23.90 -4.25 24.50
N HIS A 67 23.39 -3.57 25.52
CA HIS A 67 22.58 -4.26 26.51
C HIS A 67 21.28 -4.66 25.81
N PRO A 68 20.90 -5.96 25.76
CA PRO A 68 19.57 -6.34 25.33
C PRO A 68 18.60 -5.69 26.30
N THR A 69 18.10 -4.51 25.94
CA THR A 69 17.09 -3.83 26.74
C THR A 69 15.87 -4.73 26.63
N ASN A 70 15.48 -5.29 27.76
CA ASN A 70 14.32 -6.15 27.94
C ASN A 70 13.00 -5.37 27.75
N GLU A 71 13.04 -4.27 26.99
CA GLU A 71 12.02 -3.25 26.85
C GLU A 71 11.36 -3.45 25.49
N SER A 72 10.04 -3.66 25.52
CA SER A 72 9.22 -3.59 24.32
C SER A 72 9.33 -2.18 23.75
N TRP A 73 9.23 -2.05 22.43
CA TRP A 73 9.26 -0.73 21.79
C TRP A 73 8.06 0.17 22.14
N SER A 74 7.11 -0.38 22.89
CA SER A 74 5.93 0.29 23.43
C SER A 74 6.13 0.87 24.84
N ASP A 75 7.35 0.88 25.39
CA ASP A 75 7.67 1.58 26.66
C ASP A 75 7.61 3.11 26.48
N THR A 76 6.40 3.61 26.26
CA THR A 76 5.98 4.85 26.90
C THR A 76 5.78 4.51 28.37
N ASP A 77 6.68 5.00 29.23
CA ASP A 77 6.71 4.85 30.70
C ASP A 77 5.40 5.26 31.42
N ASP A 78 4.39 5.75 30.69
CA ASP A 78 3.05 6.08 31.19
C ASP A 78 2.12 4.85 31.35
N TYR A 79 2.54 3.64 30.96
CA TYR A 79 1.73 2.43 31.13
C TYR A 79 1.98 1.64 32.42
N ALA A 80 2.90 2.08 33.28
CA ALA A 80 3.26 1.41 34.54
C ALA A 80 2.14 1.39 35.62
N ASN A 81 0.88 1.72 35.28
CA ASN A 81 -0.23 1.76 36.23
C ASN A 81 -1.54 1.13 35.73
N ARG A 82 -1.51 0.29 34.67
CA ARG A 82 -2.67 -0.53 34.29
C ARG A 82 -2.52 -1.95 34.81
N GLU A 83 -3.15 -2.21 35.97
CA GLU A 83 -3.77 -3.47 36.39
C GLU A 83 -3.40 -4.69 35.53
N ALA A 84 -2.14 -5.10 35.65
CA ALA A 84 -1.54 -6.22 34.93
C ALA A 84 -1.83 -7.56 35.63
N ASP A 85 -3.01 -7.69 36.25
CA ASP A 85 -3.24 -8.81 37.17
C ASP A 85 -3.96 -10.03 36.56
N ASP A 86 -4.64 -9.97 35.41
CA ASP A 86 -5.40 -11.18 34.96
C ASP A 86 -5.49 -11.47 33.44
N ALA A 87 -5.00 -10.60 32.55
CA ALA A 87 -5.32 -10.72 31.11
C ALA A 87 -4.29 -11.49 30.25
N TYR A 88 -3.11 -11.84 30.77
CA TYR A 88 -2.07 -12.59 30.04
C TYR A 88 -1.98 -14.06 30.44
N ALA A 89 -2.70 -14.49 31.49
CA ALA A 89 -2.70 -15.88 31.91
C ALA A 89 -3.51 -16.73 30.91
N SER A 90 -2.81 -17.33 29.95
CA SER A 90 -3.31 -18.25 28.92
C SER A 90 -4.04 -17.59 27.74
N ARG A 91 -3.33 -16.75 26.97
CA ARG A 91 -3.61 -16.72 25.52
C ARG A 91 -3.29 -18.13 25.01
N GLY A 92 -4.31 -18.94 24.76
CA GLY A 92 -4.11 -20.20 24.06
C GLY A 92 -3.51 -19.95 22.67
N ASP A 93 -2.92 -20.98 22.07
CA ASP A 93 -2.20 -20.94 20.78
C ASP A 93 -2.99 -20.35 19.58
N ASN A 94 -4.26 -19.97 19.77
CA ASN A 94 -5.15 -19.57 18.70
C ASN A 94 -5.04 -18.10 18.30
N GLY A 95 -4.27 -17.27 19.00
CA GLY A 95 -4.07 -15.86 18.64
C GLY A 95 -5.36 -15.02 18.56
N TYR A 96 -6.42 -15.46 19.22
CA TYR A 96 -7.64 -14.69 19.46
C TYR A 96 -8.42 -15.36 20.59
N GLY A 97 -9.26 -14.58 21.28
CA GLY A 97 -10.07 -15.15 22.34
C GLY A 97 -11.03 -14.17 22.97
N TYR A 98 -11.76 -14.73 23.92
CA TYR A 98 -12.71 -14.02 24.77
C TYR A 98 -12.14 -13.98 26.18
N ASP A 99 -12.37 -12.89 26.91
CA ASP A 99 -12.18 -12.91 28.34
C ASP A 99 -13.41 -13.58 28.97
N ASN A 100 -13.20 -14.40 30.01
CA ASN A 100 -14.31 -15.15 30.61
C ASN A 100 -15.22 -14.28 31.50
N ARG A 101 -15.04 -12.95 31.50
CA ARG A 101 -15.72 -12.07 32.46
C ARG A 101 -17.14 -11.73 32.04
N TYR A 102 -17.43 -11.64 30.74
CA TYR A 102 -18.75 -11.17 30.26
C TYR A 102 -19.26 -11.91 29.01
N SER A 103 -19.97 -13.02 29.19
CA SER A 103 -20.53 -13.79 28.06
C SER A 103 -21.45 -13.01 27.10
N GLU A 104 -22.04 -11.90 27.55
CA GLU A 104 -22.95 -11.06 26.76
C GLU A 104 -22.23 -10.25 25.67
N ASP A 105 -20.91 -10.06 25.78
CA ASP A 105 -20.11 -9.29 24.82
C ASP A 105 -19.32 -10.16 23.82
N ASN A 106 -19.52 -11.48 23.86
CA ASN A 106 -18.86 -12.48 23.00
C ASN A 106 -19.26 -12.41 21.51
N TRP A 107 -19.90 -11.32 21.08
CA TRP A 107 -20.20 -11.06 19.68
C TRP A 107 -18.91 -10.82 18.86
N PHE A 108 -17.85 -10.32 19.49
CA PHE A 108 -16.50 -10.20 18.94
C PHE A 108 -15.42 -10.48 19.99
N TYR A 109 -14.22 -10.84 19.54
CA TYR A 109 -13.09 -11.19 20.41
C TYR A 109 -12.67 -10.04 21.32
N ASP A 110 -12.23 -10.37 22.53
CA ASP A 110 -11.63 -9.42 23.48
C ASP A 110 -10.21 -9.07 23.12
N TYR A 111 -9.52 -10.03 22.52
CA TYR A 111 -8.20 -9.87 21.96
C TYR A 111 -8.09 -10.70 20.68
N TYR A 112 -7.29 -10.20 19.76
CA TYR A 112 -6.77 -10.98 18.65
C TYR A 112 -5.36 -10.52 18.35
N ASP A 113 -4.51 -11.46 17.95
CA ASP A 113 -3.19 -11.20 17.44
C ASP A 113 -3.40 -10.43 16.15
N GLY A 114 -3.12 -9.14 16.23
CA GLY A 114 -3.24 -8.23 15.12
C GLY A 114 -2.16 -8.61 14.14
N GLN A 115 -2.51 -9.37 13.12
CA GLN A 115 -1.70 -9.35 11.92
C GLN A 115 -1.59 -7.90 11.48
N PHE A 116 -0.36 -7.42 11.29
CA PHE A 116 -0.20 -6.11 10.68
C PHE A 116 -0.43 -6.27 9.20
N PHE A 117 -1.41 -5.53 8.67
CA PHE A 117 -1.73 -5.58 7.26
C PHE A 117 -1.31 -4.29 6.58
N THR A 118 -0.69 -4.43 5.43
CA THR A 118 -0.36 -3.32 4.56
C THR A 118 -0.95 -3.59 3.20
N TYR A 119 -1.62 -2.61 2.63
CA TYR A 119 -2.23 -2.74 1.31
C TYR A 119 -1.79 -1.57 0.46
N ASP A 120 -1.44 -1.87 -0.79
CA ASP A 120 -1.09 -0.85 -1.76
C ASP A 120 -2.10 -0.84 -2.89
N ASP A 121 -2.79 0.30 -3.04
CA ASP A 121 -3.64 0.65 -4.18
C ASP A 121 -2.96 1.77 -4.99
N LEU A 122 -2.00 1.37 -5.82
CA LEU A 122 -1.18 2.22 -6.67
C LEU A 122 -1.99 2.90 -7.78
N SER A 123 -3.07 2.28 -8.28
CA SER A 123 -3.96 2.90 -9.29
C SER A 123 -5.09 3.72 -8.69
N ASN A 124 -5.35 3.61 -7.39
CA ASN A 124 -6.49 4.22 -6.72
C ASN A 124 -7.84 3.85 -7.40
N ASP A 125 -7.92 2.63 -7.91
CA ASP A 125 -9.11 2.03 -8.53
C ASP A 125 -9.87 1.12 -7.55
N ARG A 126 -9.43 1.09 -6.28
CA ARG A 126 -10.00 0.29 -5.18
C ARG A 126 -9.69 -1.20 -5.31
N ILE A 127 -8.67 -1.53 -6.09
CA ILE A 127 -8.09 -2.85 -6.19
C ILE A 127 -6.67 -2.73 -5.62
N TYR A 128 -6.39 -3.51 -4.58
CA TYR A 128 -5.07 -3.50 -3.95
C TYR A 128 -4.12 -4.40 -4.74
N GLN A 129 -3.17 -3.83 -5.49
CA GLN A 129 -2.22 -4.62 -6.31
C GLN A 129 -1.31 -5.50 -5.45
N SER A 130 -1.12 -5.12 -4.19
CA SER A 130 -0.46 -5.98 -3.22
C SER A 130 -1.03 -5.84 -1.81
N ALA A 131 -0.88 -6.91 -1.04
CA ALA A 131 -1.10 -6.94 0.40
C ALA A 131 0.11 -7.58 1.07
N ALA A 132 0.53 -7.09 2.23
CA ALA A 132 1.49 -7.77 3.09
C ALA A 132 0.88 -8.02 4.46
N ILE A 133 1.01 -9.25 4.95
CA ILE A 133 0.45 -9.72 6.22
C ILE A 133 1.61 -10.12 7.10
N TYR A 134 1.87 -9.36 8.16
CA TYR A 134 2.91 -9.69 9.12
C TYR A 134 2.35 -10.53 10.26
N SER A 135 3.05 -11.60 10.62
CA SER A 135 2.64 -12.56 11.65
C SER A 135 3.70 -12.66 12.74
N ASP A 136 3.26 -12.53 13.99
CA ASP A 136 4.03 -12.74 15.21
C ASP A 136 3.56 -14.10 15.76
N TYR A 137 4.40 -15.12 15.65
CA TYR A 137 4.05 -16.50 16.00
C TYR A 137 4.46 -16.86 17.42
N ASP A 138 5.47 -16.19 17.98
CA ASP A 138 5.92 -16.39 19.36
C ASP A 138 5.31 -15.39 20.35
N ASN A 139 4.50 -14.44 19.84
CA ASN A 139 3.78 -13.42 20.60
C ASN A 139 4.71 -12.54 21.44
N ASP A 140 5.92 -12.27 20.94
CA ASP A 140 6.91 -11.44 21.61
C ASP A 140 6.80 -9.94 21.26
N GLY A 141 5.82 -9.57 20.44
CA GLY A 141 5.56 -8.21 19.97
C GLY A 141 6.32 -7.84 18.70
N TYR A 142 7.07 -8.76 18.11
CA TYR A 142 7.80 -8.57 16.86
C TYR A 142 7.33 -9.56 15.80
N TYR A 143 7.14 -9.09 14.58
CA TYR A 143 6.72 -9.98 13.51
C TYR A 143 7.87 -10.92 13.09
N ASP A 144 7.54 -12.21 13.01
CA ASP A 144 8.40 -13.33 12.65
C ASP A 144 8.30 -13.70 11.18
N ALA A 145 7.28 -13.21 10.49
CA ALA A 145 7.08 -13.46 9.07
C ALA A 145 6.25 -12.36 8.41
N VAL A 146 6.36 -12.27 7.09
CA VAL A 146 5.49 -11.47 6.23
C VAL A 146 5.05 -12.31 5.03
N LEU A 147 3.74 -12.39 4.80
CA LEU A 147 3.15 -12.95 3.59
C LEU A 147 2.74 -11.81 2.67
N THR A 148 3.43 -11.64 1.54
CA THR A 148 3.07 -10.67 0.51
C THR A 148 2.25 -11.35 -0.57
N SER A 149 1.05 -10.87 -0.85
CA SER A 149 0.16 -11.32 -1.93
C SER A 149 0.09 -10.27 -3.03
N TYR A 150 -0.10 -10.71 -4.26
CA TYR A 150 -0.06 -9.87 -5.47
C TYR A 150 -1.25 -10.14 -6.39
N ASP A 151 -1.81 -9.08 -6.94
CA ASP A 151 -2.86 -9.06 -7.97
C ASP A 151 -2.23 -8.47 -9.24
N TRP A 152 -1.84 -9.35 -10.16
CA TRP A 152 -1.03 -9.01 -11.33
C TRP A 152 -1.86 -8.51 -12.50
N ASP A 153 -3.07 -9.03 -12.66
CA ASP A 153 -3.95 -8.69 -13.77
C ASP A 153 -4.99 -7.61 -13.41
N GLY A 154 -5.08 -7.24 -12.13
CA GLY A 154 -5.99 -6.21 -11.62
C GLY A 154 -7.44 -6.67 -11.65
N ASP A 155 -7.72 -7.97 -11.64
CA ASP A 155 -9.09 -8.48 -11.68
C ASP A 155 -9.80 -8.43 -10.32
N GLY A 156 -9.06 -8.17 -9.23
CA GLY A 156 -9.60 -8.18 -7.87
C GLY A 156 -9.30 -9.45 -7.07
N VAL A 157 -8.44 -10.33 -7.57
CA VAL A 157 -8.07 -11.61 -6.94
C VAL A 157 -6.56 -11.72 -6.86
N TYR A 158 -6.03 -11.99 -5.67
CA TYR A 158 -4.61 -12.26 -5.52
C TYR A 158 -4.25 -13.63 -6.13
N GLU A 159 -3.35 -13.68 -7.12
CA GLU A 159 -2.98 -14.92 -7.82
C GLU A 159 -1.81 -15.66 -7.16
N GLY A 160 -1.04 -14.96 -6.32
CA GLY A 160 0.14 -15.54 -5.68
C GLY A 160 0.50 -14.88 -4.36
N GLY A 161 1.32 -15.58 -3.58
CA GLY A 161 1.83 -15.08 -2.30
C GLY A 161 3.22 -15.59 -1.94
N GLU A 162 4.10 -14.67 -1.56
CA GLU A 162 5.43 -14.93 -1.03
C GLU A 162 5.42 -14.83 0.50
N LEU A 163 5.61 -15.97 1.17
CA LEU A 163 5.85 -15.98 2.61
C LEU A 163 7.35 -15.82 2.84
N TYR A 164 7.69 -14.83 3.64
CA TYR A 164 9.03 -14.54 4.10
C TYR A 164 9.08 -14.70 5.60
N THR A 165 9.90 -15.63 6.10
CA THR A 165 10.13 -15.83 7.52
C THR A 165 11.34 -15.01 7.96
N LEU A 166 11.19 -14.23 9.01
CA LEU A 166 12.21 -13.46 9.72
C LEU A 166 12.77 -14.21 10.94
N ASN A 167 12.16 -15.36 11.22
CA ASN A 167 12.34 -16.27 12.33
C ASN A 167 12.38 -17.81 12.10
N PRO A 168 13.13 -18.65 12.85
CA PRO A 168 12.84 -20.09 12.89
C PRO A 168 11.43 -20.44 13.40
N ALA A 169 10.87 -19.67 14.34
CA ALA A 169 9.48 -19.86 14.79
C ALA A 169 8.50 -19.58 13.63
N GLY A 170 8.84 -18.61 12.77
CA GLY A 170 8.15 -18.35 11.51
C GLY A 170 8.14 -19.53 10.54
N GLU A 171 9.18 -20.36 10.49
CA GLU A 171 9.25 -21.50 9.55
C GLU A 171 8.25 -22.61 9.89
N GLN A 172 8.19 -23.00 11.17
CA GLN A 172 7.36 -24.11 11.62
C GLN A 172 5.86 -23.78 11.44
N ASN A 173 5.47 -22.57 11.84
CA ASN A 173 4.08 -22.14 11.82
C ASN A 173 3.65 -21.57 10.45
N GLY A 174 4.58 -20.95 9.71
CA GLY A 174 4.30 -20.28 8.44
C GLY A 174 3.76 -21.19 7.33
N ARG A 175 4.10 -22.48 7.33
CA ARG A 175 3.56 -23.44 6.36
C ARG A 175 2.06 -23.64 6.51
N GLN A 176 1.53 -23.63 7.73
CA GLN A 176 0.09 -23.75 7.98
C GLN A 176 -0.65 -22.46 7.64
N THR A 177 -0.06 -21.32 7.99
CA THR A 177 -0.58 -19.97 7.70
C THR A 177 -0.86 -19.75 6.21
N ARG A 178 0.05 -20.21 5.33
CA ARG A 178 -0.07 -20.03 3.87
C ARG A 178 -1.35 -20.62 3.26
N GLN A 179 -1.84 -21.74 3.77
CA GLN A 179 -3.03 -22.41 3.20
C GLN A 179 -4.36 -21.78 3.67
N GLY A 180 -4.36 -21.14 4.85
CA GLY A 180 -5.59 -20.65 5.48
C GLY A 180 -5.82 -19.13 5.40
N GLN A 181 -4.75 -18.33 5.23
CA GLN A 181 -4.80 -16.89 5.48
C GLN A 181 -4.46 -16.02 4.27
N GLN A 182 -4.18 -16.59 3.10
CA GLN A 182 -4.02 -15.78 1.89
C GLN A 182 -5.32 -15.01 1.62
N ALA A 183 -5.24 -13.68 1.61
CA ALA A 183 -6.33 -12.85 1.13
C ALA A 183 -6.65 -13.32 -0.30
N LYS A 184 -7.90 -13.64 -0.57
CA LYS A 184 -8.34 -14.04 -1.92
C LYS A 184 -8.94 -12.90 -2.72
N ASP A 185 -9.27 -11.81 -2.04
CA ASP A 185 -9.97 -10.67 -2.62
C ASP A 185 -9.12 -9.43 -2.37
N SER A 186 -8.64 -8.82 -3.44
CA SER A 186 -7.89 -7.56 -3.42
C SER A 186 -8.82 -6.36 -3.54
N ARG A 187 -10.14 -6.55 -3.67
CA ARG A 187 -11.09 -5.44 -3.80
C ARG A 187 -11.42 -4.84 -2.44
N GLN A 188 -11.35 -3.52 -2.38
CA GLN A 188 -11.83 -2.76 -1.23
C GLN A 188 -13.32 -3.00 -1.02
N GLN A 189 -13.67 -3.46 0.18
CA GLN A 189 -15.06 -3.59 0.60
C GLN A 189 -15.55 -2.24 1.10
N ARG A 190 -16.71 -1.80 0.62
CA ARG A 190 -17.37 -0.57 1.07
C ARG A 190 -18.64 -0.96 1.81
N LEU A 191 -18.79 -0.47 3.03
CA LEU A 191 -19.94 -0.74 3.86
C LEU A 191 -20.59 0.57 4.29
N THR A 192 -21.91 0.59 4.29
CA THR A 192 -22.74 1.64 4.88
C THR A 192 -23.81 0.97 5.72
N GLY A 193 -24.06 1.48 6.92
CA GLY A 193 -25.08 0.94 7.80
C GLY A 193 -25.05 1.54 9.21
N THR A 194 -25.95 1.03 10.06
CA THR A 194 -26.13 1.47 11.43
C THR A 194 -25.28 0.64 12.40
N VAL A 195 -24.53 1.27 13.28
CA VAL A 195 -23.78 0.64 14.37
C VAL A 195 -24.75 -0.05 15.31
N GLN A 196 -24.55 -1.34 15.54
CA GLN A 196 -25.34 -2.16 16.45
C GLN A 196 -24.64 -2.36 17.79
N LYS A 197 -23.31 -2.52 17.77
CA LYS A 197 -22.46 -2.72 18.95
C LYS A 197 -21.05 -2.18 18.67
N THR A 198 -20.36 -1.72 19.71
CA THR A 198 -18.93 -1.40 19.66
C THR A 198 -18.17 -2.14 20.76
N LYS A 199 -16.91 -2.48 20.51
CA LYS A 199 -16.01 -3.17 21.46
C LYS A 199 -14.59 -2.65 21.30
N LYS A 200 -13.86 -2.52 22.41
CA LYS A 200 -12.43 -2.20 22.41
C LYS A 200 -11.61 -3.49 22.52
N ALA A 201 -11.26 -4.07 21.37
CA ALA A 201 -10.45 -5.29 21.33
C ALA A 201 -8.96 -4.97 21.53
N SER A 202 -8.22 -5.81 22.27
CA SER A 202 -6.76 -5.78 22.28
C SER A 202 -6.23 -6.33 20.96
N VAL A 203 -5.38 -5.57 20.29
CA VAL A 203 -4.76 -5.91 19.02
C VAL A 203 -3.29 -5.58 19.14
N SER A 204 -2.47 -6.63 19.27
CA SER A 204 -1.06 -6.48 19.64
C SER A 204 -0.94 -5.62 20.92
N ASP A 205 -0.22 -4.51 20.88
CA ASP A 205 -0.02 -3.60 22.03
C ASP A 205 -1.05 -2.45 22.11
N ALA A 206 -2.04 -2.42 21.22
CA ALA A 206 -3.02 -1.33 21.15
C ALA A 206 -4.46 -1.81 21.40
N LYS A 207 -5.33 -0.89 21.81
CA LYS A 207 -6.78 -1.12 21.81
C LYS A 207 -7.35 -0.62 20.50
N HIS A 208 -8.01 -1.48 19.73
CA HIS A 208 -8.75 -1.10 18.53
C HIS A 208 -10.23 -0.91 18.84
N LEU A 209 -10.89 0.02 18.15
CA LEU A 209 -12.34 0.16 18.17
C LEU A 209 -12.94 -0.73 17.07
N VAL A 210 -13.67 -1.76 17.48
CA VAL A 210 -14.37 -2.68 16.57
C VAL A 210 -15.86 -2.39 16.64
N ALA A 211 -16.51 -2.29 15.48
CA ALA A 211 -17.95 -2.06 15.37
C ALA A 211 -18.63 -3.22 14.64
N MET A 212 -19.76 -3.67 15.16
CA MET A 212 -20.73 -4.44 14.39
C MET A 212 -21.72 -3.47 13.76
N ILE A 213 -21.86 -3.51 12.44
CA ILE A 213 -22.82 -2.69 11.70
C ILE A 213 -23.89 -3.56 11.04
N ARG A 214 -25.13 -3.06 11.00
CA ARG A 214 -26.20 -3.58 10.15
C ARG A 214 -26.21 -2.75 8.88
N THR A 215 -25.80 -3.36 7.78
CA THR A 215 -25.81 -2.73 6.45
C THR A 215 -27.24 -2.43 6.00
N ASP A 216 -27.41 -1.51 5.04
CA ASP A 216 -28.71 -1.15 4.47
C ASP A 216 -29.47 -2.36 3.88
N GLY A 217 -28.72 -3.39 3.45
CA GLY A 217 -29.27 -4.68 3.00
C GLY A 217 -29.66 -5.65 4.12
N GLY A 218 -29.66 -5.20 5.38
CA GLY A 218 -30.00 -5.99 6.57
C GLY A 218 -28.91 -6.96 7.05
N ARG A 219 -27.78 -7.07 6.33
CA ARG A 219 -26.67 -7.96 6.70
C ARG A 219 -25.83 -7.35 7.81
N GLN A 220 -25.35 -8.17 8.73
CA GLN A 220 -24.36 -7.76 9.74
C GLN A 220 -22.94 -7.87 9.18
N ALA A 221 -22.11 -6.88 9.49
CA ALA A 221 -20.69 -6.89 9.18
C ALA A 221 -19.89 -6.39 10.39
N VAL A 222 -18.67 -6.90 10.55
CA VAL A 222 -17.73 -6.45 11.58
C VAL A 222 -16.66 -5.60 10.90
N VAL A 223 -16.38 -4.44 11.50
CA VAL A 223 -15.40 -3.48 11.01
C VAL A 223 -14.44 -3.16 12.13
N ASP A 224 -13.15 -3.34 11.89
CA ASP A 224 -12.12 -2.76 12.74
C ASP A 224 -11.88 -1.31 12.26
N LEU A 225 -12.14 -0.35 13.13
CA LEU A 225 -11.98 1.10 12.88
C LEU A 225 -10.59 1.61 13.27
N GLY A 226 -9.67 0.71 13.64
CA GLY A 226 -8.29 1.00 14.00
C GLY A 226 -8.12 1.40 15.46
N PRO A 227 -6.95 1.97 15.82
CA PRO A 227 -6.63 2.32 17.19
C PRO A 227 -7.68 3.25 17.82
N ALA A 228 -8.26 2.82 18.94
CA ALA A 228 -9.33 3.53 19.63
C ALA A 228 -8.92 4.95 20.08
N GLN A 229 -7.62 5.19 20.30
CA GLN A 229 -7.09 6.51 20.63
C GLN A 229 -7.26 7.53 19.49
N HIS A 230 -7.24 7.09 18.23
CA HIS A 230 -7.47 7.96 17.07
C HIS A 230 -8.97 8.18 16.81
N MET A 231 -9.82 7.33 17.42
CA MET A 231 -11.27 7.39 17.32
C MET A 231 -11.91 8.15 18.47
N GLN A 232 -11.15 8.76 19.40
CA GLN A 232 -11.72 9.49 20.54
C GLN A 232 -12.59 10.68 20.14
N ASN A 233 -12.34 11.27 18.96
CA ASN A 233 -13.16 12.36 18.42
C ASN A 233 -14.38 11.87 17.63
N ALA A 234 -14.43 10.57 17.33
CA ALA A 234 -15.60 9.93 16.76
C ALA A 234 -16.41 9.38 17.94
N ASP A 235 -17.34 10.17 18.47
CA ASP A 235 -18.31 9.76 19.50
C ASP A 235 -19.25 8.68 18.95
N LEU A 236 -18.70 7.52 18.60
CA LEU A 236 -19.42 6.45 17.92
C LEU A 236 -20.23 5.65 18.94
N THR A 237 -21.55 5.75 18.82
CA THR A 237 -22.53 5.11 19.68
C THR A 237 -23.40 4.14 18.89
N GLU A 238 -24.08 3.23 19.61
CA GLU A 238 -25.08 2.36 18.99
C GLU A 238 -26.21 3.21 18.40
N GLY A 239 -26.59 2.92 17.16
CA GLY A 239 -27.57 3.69 16.40
C GLY A 239 -26.96 4.68 15.41
N ASP A 240 -25.66 4.99 15.49
CA ASP A 240 -25.02 5.88 14.53
C ASP A 240 -24.91 5.22 13.15
N GLU A 241 -25.16 5.98 12.09
CA GLU A 241 -24.86 5.54 10.72
C GLU A 241 -23.41 5.86 10.37
N ILE A 242 -22.72 4.87 9.81
CA ILE A 242 -21.36 5.04 9.29
C ILE A 242 -21.26 4.52 7.86
N ALA A 243 -20.32 5.11 7.11
CA ALA A 243 -19.78 4.54 5.90
C ALA A 243 -18.28 4.30 6.10
N CYS A 244 -17.78 3.14 5.74
CA CYS A 244 -16.35 2.82 5.83
C CYS A 244 -15.91 2.03 4.59
N ALA A 245 -14.61 2.00 4.36
CA ALA A 245 -14.06 1.05 3.40
C ALA A 245 -12.67 0.59 3.77
N GLY A 246 -12.34 -0.61 3.32
CA GLY A 246 -11.04 -1.24 3.50
C GLY A 246 -11.07 -2.69 3.01
N PRO A 247 -9.95 -3.40 3.08
CA PRO A 247 -9.89 -4.81 2.73
C PRO A 247 -10.63 -5.67 3.76
N ALA A 248 -11.18 -6.79 3.31
CA ALA A 248 -11.71 -7.81 4.20
C ALA A 248 -10.66 -8.88 4.49
N CYS A 249 -10.46 -9.19 5.76
CA CYS A 249 -9.61 -10.27 6.22
C CYS A 249 -10.39 -11.20 7.16
N LYS A 250 -9.74 -12.28 7.58
CA LYS A 250 -10.26 -13.22 8.56
C LYS A 250 -9.50 -13.05 9.87
N VAL A 251 -10.23 -12.74 10.94
CA VAL A 251 -9.72 -12.71 12.32
C VAL A 251 -10.40 -13.84 13.06
N GLY A 252 -9.65 -14.87 13.47
CA GLY A 252 -10.21 -16.12 13.95
C GLY A 252 -11.24 -16.70 12.99
N GLU A 253 -12.50 -16.83 13.42
CA GLU A 253 -13.60 -17.32 12.59
C GLU A 253 -14.41 -16.20 11.92
N LYS A 254 -14.09 -14.94 12.21
CA LYS A 254 -14.88 -13.78 11.81
C LYS A 254 -14.28 -13.11 10.57
N ARG A 255 -15.13 -12.72 9.64
CA ARG A 255 -14.76 -11.84 8.53
C ARG A 255 -14.83 -10.40 9.01
N VAL A 256 -13.71 -9.68 8.92
CA VAL A 256 -13.56 -8.31 9.42
C VAL A 256 -13.11 -7.40 8.28
N VAL A 257 -13.76 -6.25 8.12
CA VAL A 257 -13.26 -5.17 7.26
C VAL A 257 -12.29 -4.31 8.06
N MET A 258 -11.04 -4.26 7.63
CA MET A 258 -10.00 -3.42 8.22
C MET A 258 -10.13 -2.02 7.62
N ALA A 259 -10.88 -1.10 8.24
CA ALA A 259 -11.17 0.18 7.62
C ALA A 259 -9.89 1.02 7.37
N ASP A 260 -9.74 1.54 6.16
CA ASP A 260 -8.77 2.57 5.78
C ASP A 260 -9.30 3.97 6.08
N TRP A 261 -10.63 4.12 6.02
CA TRP A 261 -11.34 5.35 6.37
C TRP A 261 -12.74 5.04 6.89
N VAL A 262 -13.26 5.99 7.65
CA VAL A 262 -14.62 6.00 8.18
C VAL A 262 -15.23 7.39 8.00
N LYS A 263 -16.49 7.46 7.60
CA LYS A 263 -17.32 8.67 7.53
C LYS A 263 -18.52 8.44 8.45
N LEU A 264 -18.71 9.34 9.40
CA LEU A 264 -19.89 9.36 10.27
C LEU A 264 -21.02 10.09 9.55
N GLN A 265 -22.28 9.73 9.76
CA GLN A 265 -23.39 10.51 9.16
C GLN A 265 -23.42 11.97 9.65
N SER A 266 -22.96 12.21 10.89
CA SER A 266 -22.85 13.55 11.49
C SER A 266 -21.74 14.41 10.89
N SER A 267 -20.86 13.84 10.04
CA SER A 267 -19.73 14.54 9.44
C SER A 267 -19.66 14.25 7.94
N ASP A 268 -19.53 15.29 7.12
CA ASP A 268 -19.37 15.06 5.69
C ASP A 268 -17.96 14.56 5.31
N SER A 269 -16.99 14.78 6.19
CA SER A 269 -15.60 14.43 5.97
C SER A 269 -15.28 12.97 6.32
N LYS A 270 -14.37 12.37 5.54
CA LYS A 270 -13.81 11.05 5.83
C LYS A 270 -12.65 11.20 6.81
N MET A 271 -12.71 10.46 7.91
CA MET A 271 -11.58 10.25 8.79
C MET A 271 -10.74 9.11 8.24
N LYS A 272 -9.47 9.38 7.90
CA LYS A 272 -8.50 8.34 7.57
C LYS A 272 -8.17 7.57 8.85
N VAL A 273 -8.29 6.25 8.81
CA VAL A 273 -7.87 5.39 9.90
C VAL A 273 -6.35 5.27 9.84
N ASN A 274 -5.67 5.80 10.85
CA ASN A 274 -4.23 5.67 10.96
C ASN A 274 -3.88 4.25 11.45
N ARG A 275 -3.48 3.41 10.49
CA ARG A 275 -2.92 2.07 10.69
C ARG A 275 -1.40 2.06 10.45
N ASP A 276 -0.77 3.23 10.39
CA ASP A 276 0.67 3.31 10.15
C ASP A 276 1.41 2.55 11.25
N ALA A 277 2.48 1.86 10.85
CA ALA A 277 3.32 1.11 11.75
C ALA A 277 4.07 2.03 12.73
N THR A 278 4.89 1.43 13.59
CA THR A 278 5.73 2.14 14.56
C THR A 278 6.51 3.28 13.89
N SER A 279 6.39 4.48 14.45
CA SER A 279 7.11 5.67 14.01
C SER A 279 8.27 5.95 14.96
N LEU A 280 9.50 5.74 14.49
CA LEU A 280 10.72 6.14 15.20
C LEU A 280 11.24 7.46 14.66
N LYS A 281 11.71 8.33 15.55
CA LYS A 281 12.43 9.55 15.19
C LYS A 281 13.74 9.59 15.96
N GLY A 282 14.84 9.92 15.27
CA GLY A 282 16.16 9.92 15.88
C GLY A 282 17.26 10.37 14.92
N LYS A 283 18.50 10.29 15.41
CA LYS A 283 19.71 10.53 14.61
C LYS A 283 20.34 9.21 14.16
N VAL A 284 20.86 9.18 12.94
CA VAL A 284 21.65 8.06 12.45
C VAL A 284 22.92 7.96 13.27
N ALA A 285 23.06 6.87 14.02
CA ALA A 285 24.28 6.54 14.74
C ALA A 285 25.28 5.87 13.80
N ASP A 286 24.80 5.04 12.87
CA ASP A 286 25.62 4.35 11.89
C ASP A 286 24.77 3.88 10.67
N THR A 287 25.42 3.63 9.54
CA THR A 287 24.82 3.13 8.30
C THR A 287 25.61 1.94 7.74
N LYS A 288 24.92 0.93 7.22
CA LYS A 288 25.55 -0.21 6.54
C LYS A 288 24.73 -0.63 5.34
N LYS A 289 25.40 -0.94 4.23
CA LYS A 289 24.78 -1.66 3.12
C LYS A 289 24.94 -3.15 3.35
N ALA A 290 23.83 -3.88 3.35
CA ALA A 290 23.80 -5.32 3.51
C ALA A 290 23.18 -5.95 2.26
N ASN A 291 23.81 -6.99 1.72
CA ASN A 291 23.22 -7.76 0.63
C ASN A 291 22.28 -8.80 1.21
N ILE A 292 20.97 -8.56 1.13
CA ILE A 292 19.94 -9.45 1.66
C ILE A 292 19.17 -10.02 0.48
N ARG A 293 19.29 -11.34 0.26
CA ARG A 293 18.66 -12.05 -0.87
C ARG A 293 19.08 -11.52 -2.24
N GLY A 294 20.35 -11.18 -2.44
CA GLY A 294 20.85 -10.66 -3.71
C GLY A 294 20.39 -9.23 -4.03
N GLU A 295 19.88 -8.51 -3.03
CA GLU A 295 19.52 -7.11 -3.11
C GLU A 295 20.33 -6.32 -2.06
N GLU A 296 20.99 -5.25 -2.50
CA GLU A 296 21.67 -4.34 -1.59
C GLU A 296 20.64 -3.47 -0.87
N ARG A 297 20.55 -3.61 0.46
CA ARG A 297 19.63 -2.87 1.32
C ARG A 297 20.39 -1.91 2.22
N MET A 298 19.76 -0.78 2.53
CA MET A 298 20.32 0.21 3.46
C MET A 298 19.85 -0.09 4.87
N MET A 299 20.79 -0.47 5.73
CA MET A 299 20.57 -0.66 7.17
C MET A 299 21.05 0.58 7.91
N VAL A 300 20.31 1.01 8.93
CA VAL A 300 20.73 2.12 9.81
C VAL A 300 20.56 1.75 11.27
N ILE A 301 21.51 2.18 12.10
CA ILE A 301 21.32 2.24 13.54
C ILE A 301 20.79 3.62 13.87
N LEU A 302 19.53 3.69 14.27
CA LEU A 302 18.87 4.94 14.66
C LEU A 302 18.96 5.12 16.18
N LYS A 303 19.62 6.18 16.64
CA LYS A 303 19.53 6.63 18.03
C LYS A 303 18.29 7.49 18.16
N THR A 304 17.22 6.94 18.72
CA THR A 304 15.92 7.61 18.87
C THR A 304 16.04 8.85 19.76
N ASP A 305 15.07 9.75 19.67
CA ASP A 305 15.00 10.94 20.53
C ASP A 305 14.94 10.58 22.04
N ALA A 306 14.48 9.36 22.37
CA ALA A 306 14.52 8.79 23.72
C ALA A 306 15.89 8.18 24.11
N GLY A 307 16.90 8.27 23.25
CA GLY A 307 18.25 7.78 23.49
C GLY A 307 18.48 6.29 23.18
N LYS A 308 17.44 5.55 22.79
CA LYS A 308 17.50 4.11 22.46
C LYS A 308 18.13 3.90 21.08
N LYS A 309 18.92 2.83 20.89
CA LYS A 309 19.42 2.42 19.55
C LYS A 309 18.47 1.39 18.93
N CYS A 310 18.04 1.62 17.69
CA CYS A 310 17.17 0.72 16.94
C CYS A 310 17.80 0.40 15.59
N LEU A 311 17.82 -0.88 15.20
CA LEU A 311 18.20 -1.29 13.85
C LEU A 311 16.99 -1.10 12.93
N CYS A 312 17.19 -0.41 11.81
CA CYS A 312 16.16 -0.20 10.79
C CYS A 312 16.66 -0.68 9.43
N ASP A 313 15.88 -1.51 8.76
CA ASP A 313 16.03 -1.81 7.33
C ASP A 313 15.24 -0.78 6.54
N LEU A 314 15.94 0.11 5.83
CA LEU A 314 15.34 1.18 5.04
C LEU A 314 14.94 0.74 3.62
N GLY A 315 15.06 -0.55 3.29
CA GLY A 315 14.73 -1.07 1.98
C GLY A 315 15.90 -1.07 1.00
N PRO A 316 15.62 -1.26 -0.30
CA PRO A 316 16.64 -1.30 -1.34
C PRO A 316 17.43 0.01 -1.34
N ALA A 317 18.76 -0.08 -1.26
CA ALA A 317 19.63 1.09 -1.14
C ALA A 317 19.56 1.99 -2.37
N ASP A 318 19.19 1.44 -3.53
CA ASP A 318 18.99 2.19 -4.77
C ASP A 318 17.57 2.76 -4.92
N GLU A 319 16.62 2.48 -4.04
CA GLU A 319 15.33 3.17 -4.02
C GLU A 319 15.33 4.44 -3.15
N LEU A 320 16.31 4.58 -2.26
CA LEU A 320 16.40 5.73 -1.36
C LEU A 320 16.68 7.03 -2.08
N ASP A 321 15.91 8.06 -1.70
CA ASP A 321 15.96 9.33 -2.42
C ASP A 321 17.15 10.22 -2.05
N ALA A 322 17.65 10.07 -0.83
CA ALA A 322 18.78 10.80 -0.30
C ALA A 322 19.93 9.85 0.07
N THR A 323 21.15 10.40 0.08
CA THR A 323 22.26 9.80 0.81
C THR A 323 21.97 9.94 2.30
N ILE A 324 22.14 8.86 3.06
CA ILE A 324 21.97 8.86 4.51
C ILE A 324 23.35 8.72 5.12
N GLU A 325 23.72 9.67 5.97
CA GLU A 325 25.00 9.74 6.66
C GLU A 325 24.81 9.71 8.18
N GLN A 326 25.90 9.43 8.88
CA GLN A 326 25.92 9.49 10.34
C GLN A 326 25.61 10.92 10.82
N GLY A 327 24.71 11.03 11.79
CA GLY A 327 24.24 12.31 12.34
C GLY A 327 22.94 12.82 11.74
N ASP A 328 22.52 12.31 10.57
CA ASP A 328 21.28 12.71 9.91
C ASP A 328 20.06 12.48 10.81
N GLN A 329 19.11 13.40 10.79
CA GLN A 329 17.85 13.24 11.48
C GLN A 329 16.87 12.47 10.58
N LEU A 330 16.41 11.31 11.06
CA LEU A 330 15.42 10.49 10.36
C LEU A 330 14.12 10.40 11.15
N LYS A 331 13.01 10.30 10.41
CA LYS A 331 11.78 9.68 10.89
C LYS A 331 11.49 8.43 10.08
N VAL A 332 11.51 7.26 10.72
CA VAL A 332 11.25 5.96 10.11
C VAL A 332 9.85 5.52 10.55
N ASN A 333 8.96 5.25 9.59
CA ASN A 333 7.69 4.57 9.88
C ASN A 333 7.79 3.16 9.33
N GLY A 334 7.67 2.14 10.17
CA GLY A 334 7.91 0.77 9.76
C GLY A 334 7.46 -0.28 10.76
N VAL A 335 7.48 -1.52 10.29
CA VAL A 335 6.91 -2.66 11.00
C VAL A 335 7.95 -3.26 11.95
N PRO A 336 7.65 -3.42 13.25
CA PRO A 336 8.57 -4.04 14.19
C PRO A 336 8.68 -5.53 13.94
N ALA A 337 9.88 -6.01 13.65
CA ALA A 337 10.11 -7.38 13.24
C ALA A 337 11.33 -7.96 13.95
N LYS A 338 11.43 -9.28 13.97
CA LYS A 338 12.52 -9.99 14.62
C LYS A 338 13.24 -10.87 13.61
N ALA A 339 14.48 -10.51 13.31
CA ALA A 339 15.38 -11.23 12.41
C ALA A 339 16.35 -12.07 13.26
N GLY A 340 16.08 -13.36 13.42
CA GLY A 340 16.79 -14.20 14.39
C GLY A 340 16.52 -13.71 15.83
N ASP A 341 17.57 -13.37 16.58
CA ASP A 341 17.44 -12.79 17.93
C ASP A 341 17.44 -11.25 17.94
N ARG A 342 17.42 -10.61 16.76
CA ARG A 342 17.58 -9.16 16.63
C ARG A 342 16.27 -8.49 16.25
N LYS A 343 15.93 -7.45 17.01
CA LYS A 343 14.78 -6.57 16.75
C LYS A 343 15.15 -5.57 15.63
N VAL A 344 14.38 -5.53 14.56
CA VAL A 344 14.60 -4.68 13.37
C VAL A 344 13.30 -4.00 12.94
N VAL A 345 13.36 -2.73 12.58
CA VAL A 345 12.23 -2.02 11.97
C VAL A 345 12.31 -2.20 10.46
N LEU A 346 11.29 -2.83 9.88
CA LEU A 346 11.13 -2.90 8.44
C LEU A 346 10.43 -1.60 7.96
N ALA A 347 11.22 -0.59 7.57
CA ALA A 347 10.71 0.69 7.14
C ALA A 347 9.76 0.58 5.95
N GLN A 348 8.59 1.19 6.06
CA GLN A 348 7.63 1.41 4.95
C GLN A 348 7.78 2.82 4.37
N SER A 349 8.27 3.75 5.18
CA SER A 349 8.69 5.06 4.71
C SER A 349 9.78 5.64 5.61
N VAL A 350 10.60 6.50 5.03
CA VAL A 350 11.61 7.27 5.72
C VAL A 350 11.44 8.74 5.36
N THR A 351 11.53 9.63 6.33
CA THR A 351 11.57 11.08 6.13
C THR A 351 12.93 11.62 6.53
N ILE A 352 13.55 12.37 5.62
CA ILE A 352 14.88 12.96 5.72
C ILE A 352 14.73 14.44 5.39
N ASP A 353 15.09 15.34 6.29
CA ASP A 353 14.95 16.79 6.08
C ASP A 353 13.56 17.26 5.63
N GLY A 354 12.51 16.53 6.03
CA GLY A 354 11.12 16.78 5.63
C GLY A 354 10.67 16.05 4.36
N ASP A 355 11.60 15.54 3.55
CA ASP A 355 11.30 14.76 2.36
C ASP A 355 10.97 13.31 2.72
N LYS A 356 9.74 12.89 2.44
CA LYS A 356 9.26 11.52 2.69
C LYS A 356 9.47 10.64 1.46
N THR A 357 10.21 9.55 1.66
CA THR A 357 10.38 8.46 0.69
C THR A 357 9.54 7.26 1.14
N LYS A 358 8.64 6.78 0.28
CA LYS A 358 7.96 5.50 0.48
C LYS A 358 8.90 4.37 0.05
N ILE A 359 9.00 3.33 0.86
CA ILE A 359 9.81 2.15 0.56
C ILE A 359 8.91 1.10 -0.07
N ASP A 360 9.20 0.73 -1.30
CA ASP A 360 8.49 -0.36 -1.96
C ASP A 360 9.15 -1.68 -1.56
N ARG A 361 8.48 -2.45 -0.70
CA ARG A 361 8.96 -3.78 -0.29
C ARG A 361 8.52 -4.89 -1.25
N THR A 362 7.75 -4.53 -2.27
CA THR A 362 7.01 -5.45 -3.13
C THR A 362 7.63 -5.54 -4.53
N SER A 363 8.18 -4.44 -5.06
CA SER A 363 8.76 -4.29 -6.41
C SER A 363 9.93 -5.24 -6.74
N SER A 364 10.86 -5.40 -5.81
CA SER A 364 12.11 -6.13 -6.04
C SER A 364 11.89 -7.62 -6.28
N GLN A 365 10.82 -8.18 -5.71
CA GLN A 365 10.50 -9.59 -5.78
C GLN A 365 9.76 -9.95 -7.08
N MET A 366 8.89 -9.06 -7.56
CA MET A 366 8.17 -9.21 -8.83
C MET A 366 9.11 -9.52 -10.01
N THR A 367 10.23 -8.80 -10.06
CA THR A 367 11.20 -8.88 -11.16
C THR A 367 11.93 -10.22 -11.21
N ARG A 368 11.99 -10.97 -10.10
CA ARG A 368 12.74 -12.24 -10.02
C ARG A 368 11.91 -13.43 -10.46
N ASN A 369 10.64 -13.53 -10.06
CA ASN A 369 9.79 -14.68 -10.41
C ASN A 369 9.34 -14.66 -11.87
N GLN A 370 9.13 -13.47 -12.47
CA GLN A 370 8.84 -13.35 -13.91
C GLN A 370 10.02 -13.77 -14.81
N ARG A 371 11.25 -13.93 -14.27
CA ARG A 371 12.41 -14.36 -15.06
C ARG A 371 12.55 -15.89 -15.17
N SER A 372 11.93 -16.66 -14.28
CA SER A 372 12.08 -18.12 -14.24
C SER A 372 10.98 -18.90 -14.96
N GLY A 373 9.85 -18.26 -15.30
CA GLY A 373 8.79 -18.85 -16.11
C GLY A 373 8.50 -17.99 -17.33
N ASP A 374 8.70 -18.54 -18.53
CA ASP A 374 8.43 -17.91 -19.82
C ASP A 374 9.23 -16.63 -20.17
N GLN A 375 10.36 -16.86 -20.84
CA GLN A 375 10.80 -15.94 -21.88
C GLN A 375 9.63 -15.66 -22.82
N THR A 376 9.20 -14.40 -22.90
CA THR A 376 8.47 -13.72 -23.99
C THR A 376 7.10 -13.18 -23.58
N GLN A 377 7.04 -12.18 -22.69
CA GLN A 377 6.12 -11.05 -22.88
C GLN A 377 6.49 -9.83 -22.01
N SER A 378 6.16 -8.65 -22.53
CA SER A 378 6.83 -7.37 -22.30
C SER A 378 6.39 -6.62 -21.03
N GLY A 379 6.87 -7.05 -19.86
CA GLY A 379 6.96 -6.16 -18.70
C GLY A 379 8.15 -5.21 -18.84
N GLN A 380 7.94 -3.90 -18.70
CA GLN A 380 9.00 -2.89 -18.82
C GLN A 380 9.95 -2.93 -17.62
N ALA A 381 10.88 -3.89 -17.63
CA ALA A 381 11.93 -3.99 -16.64
C ALA A 381 12.84 -2.75 -16.65
N SER A 382 13.26 -2.32 -15.46
CA SER A 382 14.39 -1.41 -15.29
C SER A 382 15.62 -2.04 -15.94
N ALA A 383 16.21 -1.33 -16.90
CA ALA A 383 17.40 -1.73 -17.61
C ALA A 383 18.60 -0.91 -17.16
N ARG A 384 19.76 -1.56 -17.14
CA ARG A 384 21.05 -0.92 -16.94
C ARG A 384 21.79 -0.88 -18.27
N VAL A 385 22.31 0.29 -18.63
CA VAL A 385 23.16 0.49 -19.82
C VAL A 385 24.49 1.03 -19.32
N GLN A 386 25.59 0.36 -19.67
CA GLN A 386 26.94 0.79 -19.31
C GLN A 386 27.78 0.89 -20.58
N GLY A 387 28.41 2.04 -20.81
CA GLY A 387 29.18 2.23 -22.03
C GLY A 387 29.83 3.60 -22.16
N GLU A 388 30.37 3.86 -23.35
CA GLU A 388 31.04 5.11 -23.69
C GLU A 388 30.13 6.01 -24.51
N VAL A 389 30.00 7.27 -24.12
CA VAL A 389 29.22 8.29 -24.82
C VAL A 389 29.86 8.59 -26.17
N GLN A 390 29.15 8.30 -27.25
CA GLN A 390 29.57 8.57 -28.61
C GLN A 390 29.21 9.99 -29.04
N SER A 391 28.05 10.47 -28.62
CA SER A 391 27.61 11.85 -28.85
C SER A 391 26.45 12.22 -27.94
N THR A 392 26.30 13.51 -27.69
CA THR A 392 25.11 14.09 -27.07
C THR A 392 24.40 15.00 -28.06
N ARG A 393 23.07 15.09 -27.97
CA ARG A 393 22.29 16.04 -28.77
C ARG A 393 21.01 16.42 -28.04
N GLN A 394 20.40 17.52 -28.49
CA GLN A 394 19.04 17.86 -28.11
C GLN A 394 18.07 17.36 -29.19
N ILE A 395 16.97 16.74 -28.78
CA ILE A 395 15.90 16.31 -29.67
C ILE A 395 14.54 16.77 -29.13
N LYS A 396 13.62 17.12 -30.03
CA LYS A 396 12.25 17.48 -29.65
C LYS A 396 11.38 16.23 -29.55
N VAL A 397 10.90 15.90 -28.34
CA VAL A 397 10.00 14.77 -28.08
C VAL A 397 8.71 15.32 -27.51
N ARG A 398 7.58 15.08 -28.21
CA ARG A 398 6.24 15.55 -27.81
C ARG A 398 6.17 17.06 -27.47
N GLY A 399 6.94 17.88 -28.19
CA GLY A 399 6.94 19.33 -27.99
C GLY A 399 8.04 19.84 -27.06
N GLU A 400 8.67 18.99 -26.26
CA GLU A 400 9.73 19.35 -25.32
C GLU A 400 11.12 19.06 -25.90
N GLN A 401 12.09 19.96 -25.67
CA GLN A 401 13.49 19.69 -25.98
C GLN A 401 14.09 18.79 -24.91
N ARG A 402 14.67 17.67 -25.32
CA ARG A 402 15.25 16.66 -24.43
C ARG A 402 16.72 16.46 -24.77
N ARG A 403 17.57 16.37 -23.76
CA ARG A 403 18.97 16.03 -23.94
C ARG A 403 19.08 14.50 -23.97
N VAL A 404 19.73 13.99 -25.01
CA VAL A 404 19.95 12.56 -25.18
C VAL A 404 21.43 12.27 -25.41
N ALA A 405 21.89 11.12 -24.95
CA ALA A 405 23.23 10.61 -25.20
C ALA A 405 23.16 9.29 -25.98
N PHE A 406 23.94 9.18 -27.03
CA PHE A 406 24.20 7.89 -27.65
C PHE A 406 25.37 7.24 -26.94
N VAL A 407 25.13 6.04 -26.40
CA VAL A 407 26.13 5.28 -25.68
C VAL A 407 26.37 3.98 -26.42
N ASN A 408 27.64 3.61 -26.61
CA ASN A 408 28.00 2.30 -27.10
C ASN A 408 28.10 1.34 -25.91
N ASP A 409 27.06 0.56 -25.71
CA ASP A 409 26.98 -0.49 -24.71
C ASP A 409 27.71 -1.74 -25.23
N SER A 410 28.62 -2.29 -24.43
CA SER A 410 29.39 -3.47 -24.79
C SER A 410 28.53 -4.70 -25.05
N GLN A 411 27.33 -4.76 -24.46
CA GLN A 411 26.42 -5.90 -24.59
C GLN A 411 25.35 -5.69 -25.68
N HIS A 412 24.88 -4.46 -25.85
CA HIS A 412 23.69 -4.17 -26.66
C HIS A 412 23.98 -3.30 -27.90
N GLY A 413 25.24 -2.91 -28.11
CA GLY A 413 25.64 -1.98 -29.15
C GLY A 413 25.18 -0.56 -28.84
N ARG A 414 24.77 0.19 -29.87
CA ARG A 414 24.39 1.60 -29.70
C ARG A 414 23.01 1.73 -29.05
N VAL A 415 22.95 2.36 -27.87
CA VAL A 415 21.73 2.68 -27.13
C VAL A 415 21.55 4.19 -27.02
N LEU A 416 20.32 4.67 -27.18
CA LEU A 416 19.97 6.07 -26.90
C LEU A 416 19.52 6.21 -25.45
N ILE A 417 20.16 7.08 -24.68
CA ILE A 417 19.80 7.38 -23.30
C ILE A 417 19.15 8.75 -23.25
N ASP A 418 17.91 8.82 -22.76
CA ASP A 418 17.21 10.06 -22.48
C ASP A 418 17.60 10.59 -21.10
N LEU A 419 18.23 11.76 -21.08
CA LEU A 419 18.77 12.42 -19.89
C LEU A 419 17.83 13.49 -19.33
N GLY A 420 16.58 13.54 -19.81
CA GLY A 420 15.58 14.49 -19.38
C GLY A 420 15.47 15.74 -20.25
N ALA A 421 14.72 16.73 -19.73
CA ALA A 421 14.54 18.00 -20.40
C ALA A 421 15.88 18.70 -20.59
N ALA A 422 16.11 19.24 -21.79
CA ALA A 422 17.38 19.83 -22.17
C ALA A 422 17.77 21.02 -21.29
N ASP A 423 16.77 21.77 -20.81
CA ASP A 423 16.93 22.99 -20.03
C ASP A 423 17.17 22.70 -18.53
N SER A 424 16.79 21.52 -18.04
CA SER A 424 16.96 21.13 -16.63
C SER A 424 17.93 19.97 -16.41
N SER A 425 18.50 19.41 -17.49
CA SER A 425 19.53 18.37 -17.42
C SER A 425 20.78 18.91 -16.71
N ARG A 426 20.94 18.53 -15.44
CA ARG A 426 22.15 18.79 -14.63
C ARG A 426 23.38 18.04 -15.14
N VAL A 427 23.17 17.05 -16.01
CA VAL A 427 24.25 16.26 -16.58
C VAL A 427 24.80 16.94 -17.84
N SER A 428 26.11 17.18 -17.82
CA SER A 428 26.92 17.46 -18.99
C SER A 428 27.75 16.22 -19.32
N LEU A 429 27.50 15.63 -20.49
CA LEU A 429 28.31 14.53 -21.02
C LEU A 429 29.00 14.97 -22.31
N GLN A 430 30.25 14.58 -22.45
CA GLN A 430 31.09 14.75 -23.61
C GLN A 430 31.30 13.40 -24.30
N GLN A 431 31.72 13.45 -25.56
CA GLN A 431 32.14 12.25 -26.27
C GLN A 431 33.37 11.64 -25.59
N GLY A 432 33.35 10.33 -25.38
CA GLY A 432 34.39 9.59 -24.66
C GLY A 432 34.07 9.32 -23.18
N ASP A 433 33.06 10.00 -22.61
CA ASP A 433 32.69 9.80 -21.22
C ASP A 433 32.17 8.38 -20.97
N ARG A 434 32.67 7.72 -19.92
CA ARG A 434 32.13 6.43 -19.48
C ARG A 434 30.98 6.66 -18.52
N VAL A 435 29.84 6.06 -18.83
CA VAL A 435 28.61 6.21 -18.04
C VAL A 435 27.96 4.88 -17.71
N THR A 436 27.27 4.84 -16.57
CA THR A 436 26.31 3.79 -16.23
C THR A 436 24.96 4.43 -16.00
N ALA A 437 23.96 4.06 -16.79
CA ALA A 437 22.60 4.58 -16.69
C ALA A 437 21.63 3.47 -16.25
N HIS A 438 20.67 3.84 -15.41
CA HIS A 438 19.58 2.97 -14.97
C HIS A 438 18.25 3.63 -15.32
N GLY A 439 17.32 2.88 -15.89
CA GLY A 439 16.07 3.47 -16.36
C GLY A 439 15.11 2.47 -17.00
N ILE A 440 14.00 2.97 -17.55
CA ILE A 440 13.03 2.13 -18.24
C ILE A 440 13.40 2.04 -19.72
N THR A 441 13.34 0.84 -20.30
CA THR A 441 13.51 0.70 -21.76
C THR A 441 12.21 0.98 -22.50
N ALA A 442 12.34 1.73 -23.59
CA ALA A 442 11.31 2.01 -24.56
C ALA A 442 11.86 1.79 -25.98
N ARG A 443 10.97 1.82 -26.97
CA ARG A 443 11.37 1.87 -28.38
C ARG A 443 11.04 3.23 -28.97
N SER A 444 11.97 3.81 -29.72
CA SER A 444 11.71 4.96 -30.56
C SER A 444 10.85 4.57 -31.77
N ARG A 445 10.34 5.57 -32.49
CA ARG A 445 9.43 5.37 -33.64
C ARG A 445 10.06 4.56 -34.78
N ASP A 446 11.38 4.62 -34.92
CA ASP A 446 12.19 3.84 -35.86
C ASP A 446 12.58 2.44 -35.32
N GLY A 447 12.05 2.05 -34.15
CA GLY A 447 12.32 0.76 -33.53
C GLY A 447 13.61 0.67 -32.71
N GLY A 448 14.40 1.76 -32.66
CA GLY A 448 15.61 1.84 -31.85
C GLY A 448 15.32 1.71 -30.34
N LYS A 449 16.27 1.14 -29.58
CA LYS A 449 16.15 1.06 -28.12
C LYS A 449 16.49 2.41 -27.49
N VAL A 450 15.60 2.87 -26.61
CA VAL A 450 15.79 4.08 -25.81
C VAL A 450 15.72 3.72 -24.33
N LEU A 451 16.71 4.13 -23.55
CA LEU A 451 16.68 4.07 -22.10
C LEU A 451 16.21 5.43 -21.56
N LEU A 452 15.06 5.46 -20.91
CA LEU A 452 14.59 6.61 -20.14
C LEU A 452 15.32 6.61 -18.79
N ALA A 453 16.46 7.30 -18.72
CA ALA A 453 17.32 7.23 -17.55
C ALA A 453 16.66 7.92 -16.34
N ARG A 454 16.76 7.27 -15.19
CA ARG A 454 16.40 7.77 -13.86
C ARG A 454 17.62 8.07 -13.01
N LYS A 455 18.70 7.33 -13.26
CA LYS A 455 20.00 7.56 -12.65
C LYS A 455 21.07 7.47 -13.72
N LEU A 456 22.06 8.34 -13.61
CA LEU A 456 23.24 8.32 -14.44
C LEU A 456 24.47 8.49 -13.55
N GLN A 457 25.36 7.51 -13.58
CA GLN A 457 26.67 7.61 -12.98
C GLN A 457 27.70 8.03 -14.03
N HIS A 458 28.44 9.09 -13.73
CA HIS A 458 29.46 9.68 -14.59
C HIS A 458 30.57 10.31 -13.72
N ASN A 459 31.84 10.04 -14.02
CA ASN A 459 32.99 10.54 -13.24
C ASN A 459 32.90 10.27 -11.73
N GLY A 460 32.41 9.08 -11.36
CA GLY A 460 32.21 8.68 -9.97
C GLY A 460 31.01 9.33 -9.28
N GLN A 461 30.36 10.33 -9.89
CA GLN A 461 29.17 10.98 -9.36
C GLN A 461 27.91 10.32 -9.90
N THR A 462 26.94 10.05 -9.03
CA THR A 462 25.60 9.61 -9.42
C THR A 462 24.67 10.81 -9.49
N THR A 463 24.23 11.15 -10.69
CA THR A 463 23.19 12.14 -10.90
C THR A 463 21.85 11.45 -11.05
N LYS A 464 20.89 11.80 -10.20
CA LYS A 464 19.50 11.45 -10.47
C LYS A 464 19.03 12.28 -11.66
N ILE A 465 18.66 11.57 -12.71
CA ILE A 465 17.95 12.17 -13.83
C ILE A 465 16.52 12.28 -13.33
N ASP A 466 16.20 13.46 -12.80
CA ASP A 466 15.01 13.66 -12.01
C ASP A 466 13.74 13.36 -12.83
N ASP A 467 13.26 12.12 -12.71
CA ASP A 467 11.99 11.68 -13.24
C ASP A 467 10.87 12.43 -12.51
N ARG A 468 11.12 13.16 -11.41
CA ARG A 468 10.11 14.08 -10.88
C ARG A 468 9.97 15.32 -11.72
N GLN A 469 10.91 15.78 -12.56
CA GLN A 469 10.59 16.83 -13.56
C GLN A 469 10.02 16.26 -14.86
N GLN A 470 10.32 15.01 -15.17
CA GLN A 470 9.79 14.31 -16.35
C GLN A 470 8.38 13.76 -16.10
N ARG A 471 8.13 13.23 -14.91
CA ARG A 471 6.81 13.01 -14.33
C ARG A 471 6.19 14.33 -13.91
N ALA A 472 6.81 15.30 -13.25
CA ALA A 472 6.14 16.59 -13.03
C ALA A 472 5.66 17.19 -14.35
N LYS A 473 6.35 17.16 -15.48
CA LYS A 473 5.68 17.64 -16.71
C LYS A 473 4.57 16.74 -17.30
N LEU A 474 4.42 15.50 -16.84
CA LEU A 474 3.35 14.54 -17.21
C LEU A 474 2.32 14.27 -16.06
N THR A 475 2.61 14.71 -14.84
CA THR A 475 2.00 14.48 -13.53
C THR A 475 2.18 15.71 -12.64
N ASP A 476 2.35 16.89 -13.23
CA ASP A 476 2.34 18.19 -12.56
C ASP A 476 0.89 18.25 -12.16
N ALA A 477 0.56 17.66 -11.01
CA ALA A 477 -0.53 18.14 -10.21
C ALA A 477 -0.20 19.61 -9.96
N SER A 478 -0.56 20.45 -10.92
CA SER A 478 -0.51 21.88 -10.73
C SER A 478 -1.67 22.17 -9.81
N GLU A 479 -1.35 22.67 -8.63
CA GLU A 479 -2.36 23.21 -7.75
C GLU A 479 -2.74 24.60 -8.27
N VAL A 480 -4.02 24.80 -8.55
CA VAL A 480 -4.57 26.11 -8.89
C VAL A 480 -5.62 26.44 -7.84
N SER A 481 -5.33 27.45 -7.02
CA SER A 481 -6.30 28.04 -6.10
C SER A 481 -6.78 29.40 -6.58
N GLY A 482 -8.05 29.70 -6.34
CA GLY A 482 -8.61 31.03 -6.55
C GLY A 482 -10.12 31.06 -6.67
N LYS A 483 -10.65 32.22 -7.05
CA LYS A 483 -12.09 32.48 -7.10
C LYS A 483 -12.69 32.19 -8.47
N VAL A 484 -13.71 31.34 -8.55
CA VAL A 484 -14.42 30.97 -9.78
C VAL A 484 -15.16 32.20 -10.34
N GLN A 485 -14.72 32.67 -11.51
CA GLN A 485 -15.32 33.82 -12.21
C GLN A 485 -16.43 33.42 -13.17
N LYS A 486 -16.27 32.26 -13.82
CA LYS A 486 -17.18 31.75 -14.85
C LYS A 486 -17.15 30.23 -14.86
N LEU A 487 -18.33 29.63 -15.05
CA LEU A 487 -18.48 28.22 -15.36
C LEU A 487 -18.99 28.07 -16.79
N GLN A 488 -18.46 27.09 -17.51
CA GLN A 488 -18.84 26.81 -18.89
C GLN A 488 -18.89 25.32 -19.12
N THR A 489 -19.93 24.82 -19.80
CA THR A 489 -19.95 23.43 -20.27
C THR A 489 -19.49 23.39 -21.72
N VAL A 490 -18.58 22.48 -22.03
CA VAL A 490 -18.06 22.25 -23.39
C VAL A 490 -18.24 20.79 -23.78
N SER A 491 -18.35 20.51 -25.08
CA SER A 491 -18.36 19.13 -25.59
C SER A 491 -16.99 18.79 -26.16
N ILE A 492 -16.40 17.69 -25.69
CA ILE A 492 -15.09 17.16 -26.12
C ILE A 492 -15.29 15.67 -26.42
N ASN A 493 -15.13 15.25 -27.68
CA ASN A 493 -15.28 13.86 -28.12
C ASN A 493 -16.56 13.19 -27.58
N ASP A 494 -17.71 13.81 -27.84
CA ASP A 494 -19.04 13.38 -27.39
C ASP A 494 -19.28 13.32 -25.86
N SER A 495 -18.31 13.80 -25.07
CA SER A 495 -18.47 13.99 -23.63
C SER A 495 -18.64 15.47 -23.27
N HIS A 496 -19.63 15.77 -22.43
CA HIS A 496 -19.77 17.10 -21.84
C HIS A 496 -18.84 17.27 -20.64
N ARG A 497 -18.14 18.40 -20.57
CA ARG A 497 -17.16 18.74 -19.53
C ARG A 497 -17.48 20.10 -18.93
N LYS A 498 -17.47 20.22 -17.60
CA LYS A 498 -17.66 21.50 -16.89
C LYS A 498 -16.29 22.14 -16.66
N LEU A 499 -16.07 23.31 -17.23
CA LEU A 499 -14.86 24.12 -17.06
C LEU A 499 -15.13 25.26 -16.08
N ALA A 500 -14.17 25.52 -15.19
CA ALA A 500 -14.14 26.69 -14.32
C ALA A 500 -13.01 27.63 -14.74
N HIS A 501 -13.35 28.91 -14.96
CA HIS A 501 -12.38 29.98 -15.09
C HIS A 501 -12.14 30.56 -13.71
N VAL A 502 -10.95 30.35 -13.17
CA VAL A 502 -10.56 30.72 -11.82
C VAL A 502 -9.62 31.92 -11.88
N LYS A 503 -9.90 32.98 -11.12
CA LYS A 503 -8.95 34.07 -10.90
C LYS A 503 -8.12 33.71 -9.68
N THR A 504 -6.84 33.44 -9.92
CA THR A 504 -5.88 33.05 -8.89
C THR A 504 -5.49 34.24 -8.02
N ASP A 505 -4.89 33.98 -6.87
CA ASP A 505 -4.53 35.02 -5.90
C ASP A 505 -3.50 36.03 -6.45
N ASN A 506 -2.64 35.59 -7.37
CA ASN A 506 -1.71 36.45 -8.10
C ASN A 506 -2.37 37.26 -9.24
N GLY A 507 -3.70 37.20 -9.36
CA GLY A 507 -4.50 37.94 -10.34
C GLY A 507 -4.56 37.33 -11.75
N GLN A 508 -3.89 36.20 -11.99
CA GLN A 508 -3.95 35.47 -13.27
C GLN A 508 -5.29 34.74 -13.43
N THR A 509 -5.61 34.34 -14.66
CA THR A 509 -6.79 33.52 -14.95
C THR A 509 -6.34 32.13 -15.37
N ALA A 510 -6.82 31.11 -14.67
CA ALA A 510 -6.64 29.71 -15.00
C ALA A 510 -7.96 29.09 -15.47
N VAL A 511 -7.89 28.04 -16.29
CA VAL A 511 -9.05 27.25 -16.72
C VAL A 511 -8.89 25.85 -16.18
N ILE A 512 -9.89 25.34 -15.47
CA ILE A 512 -9.88 24.05 -14.79
C ILE A 512 -10.99 23.17 -15.35
N ASP A 513 -10.68 21.98 -15.88
CA ASP A 513 -11.65 20.96 -16.24
C ASP A 513 -12.08 20.21 -14.98
N LEU A 514 -13.32 20.43 -14.53
CA LEU A 514 -13.92 19.82 -13.34
C LEU A 514 -14.59 18.46 -13.62
N GLY A 515 -14.44 17.89 -14.82
CA GLY A 515 -15.04 16.62 -15.19
C GLY A 515 -16.45 16.72 -15.75
N SER A 516 -17.25 15.67 -15.55
CA SER A 516 -18.62 15.62 -16.06
C SER A 516 -19.52 16.61 -15.29
N PRO A 517 -20.42 17.36 -15.96
CA PRO A 517 -21.39 18.21 -15.28
C PRO A 517 -22.31 17.48 -14.28
N LYS A 518 -22.41 16.15 -14.38
CA LYS A 518 -23.21 15.31 -13.47
C LYS A 518 -22.48 14.90 -12.18
N GLN A 519 -21.17 15.12 -12.10
CA GLN A 519 -20.37 14.81 -10.90
C GLN A 519 -20.54 15.90 -9.84
N ALA A 520 -19.87 15.74 -8.68
CA ALA A 520 -19.81 16.74 -7.61
C ALA A 520 -19.38 18.14 -8.09
N ALA A 521 -18.79 18.26 -9.29
CA ALA A 521 -18.64 19.51 -10.02
C ALA A 521 -19.93 20.36 -10.12
N ALA A 522 -21.12 19.78 -9.96
CA ALA A 522 -22.40 20.50 -9.93
C ALA A 522 -22.52 21.48 -8.75
N SER A 523 -21.87 21.22 -7.61
CA SER A 523 -21.94 22.10 -6.43
C SER A 523 -21.08 23.36 -6.56
N ILE A 524 -20.06 23.36 -7.43
CA ILE A 524 -19.24 24.55 -7.69
C ILE A 524 -20.07 25.60 -8.44
N ALA A 525 -20.14 26.79 -7.85
CA ALA A 525 -20.82 27.97 -8.35
C ALA A 525 -19.84 29.12 -8.67
N LYS A 526 -20.34 30.15 -9.36
CA LYS A 526 -19.59 31.39 -9.57
C LYS A 526 -19.45 32.12 -8.24
N GLY A 527 -18.23 32.51 -7.90
CA GLY A 527 -17.91 33.20 -6.66
C GLY A 527 -17.26 32.31 -5.60
N ASP A 528 -17.30 30.99 -5.76
CA ASP A 528 -16.63 30.07 -4.85
C ASP A 528 -15.11 30.18 -4.98
N THR A 529 -14.40 30.04 -3.87
CA THR A 529 -12.96 29.78 -3.86
C THR A 529 -12.76 28.28 -3.95
N ILE A 530 -11.93 27.83 -4.89
CA ILE A 530 -11.58 26.42 -5.03
C ILE A 530 -10.07 26.28 -5.15
N THR A 531 -9.54 25.19 -4.60
CA THR A 531 -8.21 24.67 -4.88
C THR A 531 -8.37 23.40 -5.70
N ALA A 532 -7.75 23.32 -6.87
CA ALA A 532 -7.81 22.12 -7.70
C ALA A 532 -6.40 21.60 -7.97
N GLU A 533 -6.23 20.29 -7.85
CA GLU A 533 -5.01 19.60 -8.22
C GLU A 533 -5.27 18.81 -9.50
N GLY A 534 -4.44 18.99 -10.51
CA GLY A 534 -4.67 18.40 -11.83
C GLY A 534 -3.49 18.47 -12.76
N VAL A 535 -3.58 17.81 -13.91
CA VAL A 535 -2.50 17.85 -14.92
C VAL A 535 -2.74 19.01 -15.89
N PRO A 536 -1.81 19.96 -16.08
CA PRO A 536 -1.96 21.02 -17.08
C PRO A 536 -1.84 20.42 -18.49
N VAL A 537 -2.85 20.65 -19.32
CA VAL A 537 -2.91 20.21 -20.70
C VAL A 537 -3.01 21.43 -21.61
N LYS A 538 -2.09 21.54 -22.56
CA LYS A 538 -2.12 22.61 -23.56
C LYS A 538 -3.15 22.28 -24.65
N VAL A 539 -4.12 23.16 -24.84
CA VAL A 539 -5.14 23.10 -25.88
C VAL A 539 -5.05 24.39 -26.71
N HIS A 540 -4.54 24.27 -27.94
CA HIS A 540 -4.15 25.41 -28.77
C HIS A 540 -3.19 26.37 -28.03
N ASP A 541 -3.59 27.63 -27.86
CA ASP A 541 -2.80 28.69 -27.23
C ASP A 541 -3.11 28.86 -25.73
N SER A 542 -3.90 27.94 -25.15
CA SER A 542 -4.30 27.98 -23.75
C SER A 542 -3.85 26.73 -22.99
N THR A 543 -3.61 26.87 -21.68
CA THR A 543 -3.36 25.75 -20.77
C THR A 543 -4.61 25.54 -19.92
N ILE A 544 -5.09 24.30 -19.85
CA ILE A 544 -6.23 23.87 -19.04
C ILE A 544 -5.72 22.91 -17.98
N LEU A 545 -6.06 23.14 -16.71
CA LEU A 545 -5.81 22.19 -15.64
C LEU A 545 -6.84 21.08 -15.66
N VAL A 546 -6.44 19.85 -15.97
CA VAL A 546 -7.29 18.67 -15.91
C VAL A 546 -7.24 18.12 -14.48
N ALA A 547 -8.10 18.65 -13.60
CA ALA A 547 -8.21 18.29 -12.18
C ALA A 547 -8.44 16.78 -11.92
N PHE A 548 -7.75 16.17 -10.97
CA PHE A 548 -8.13 14.87 -10.41
C PHE A 548 -8.81 15.04 -9.05
N GLU A 549 -8.59 16.17 -8.38
CA GLU A 549 -9.22 16.52 -7.10
C GLU A 549 -9.52 18.03 -7.06
N VAL A 550 -10.64 18.38 -6.46
CA VAL A 550 -11.09 19.76 -6.30
C VAL A 550 -11.60 19.94 -4.88
N SER A 551 -11.08 20.94 -4.19
CA SER A 551 -11.34 21.31 -2.80
C SER A 551 -11.97 22.70 -2.74
N PRO A 552 -13.30 22.83 -2.58
CA PRO A 552 -13.94 24.11 -2.30
C PRO A 552 -13.51 24.63 -0.93
N GLU A 553 -13.35 25.95 -0.76
CA GLU A 553 -12.97 26.54 0.55
C GLU A 553 -13.98 26.22 1.66
N ASN A 554 -15.28 26.12 1.32
CA ASN A 554 -16.37 25.85 2.26
C ASN A 554 -17.07 24.50 2.01
N GLY A 555 -16.33 23.48 1.56
CA GLY A 555 -16.90 22.15 1.31
C GLY A 555 -15.83 21.07 1.25
N ASP A 556 -16.26 19.81 1.18
CA ASP A 556 -15.33 18.70 1.07
C ASP A 556 -14.66 18.64 -0.31
N SER A 557 -13.41 18.20 -0.29
CA SER A 557 -12.70 17.78 -1.50
C SER A 557 -13.39 16.62 -2.19
N PHE A 558 -13.47 16.67 -3.51
CA PHE A 558 -13.99 15.56 -4.31
C PHE A 558 -13.03 15.19 -5.44
N LYS A 559 -12.90 13.87 -5.66
CA LYS A 559 -12.16 13.33 -6.81
C LYS A 559 -12.98 13.50 -8.09
N VAL A 560 -12.32 13.99 -9.14
CA VAL A 560 -12.91 14.16 -10.46
C VAL A 560 -12.75 12.86 -11.24
N ASP A 561 -13.85 12.12 -11.40
CA ASP A 561 -13.83 10.88 -12.18
C ASP A 561 -13.66 11.19 -13.69
N ARG A 562 -12.64 10.57 -14.29
CA ARG A 562 -12.25 10.79 -15.69
C ARG A 562 -12.81 9.75 -16.65
N GLY A 563 -13.54 8.74 -16.18
CA GLY A 563 -14.19 7.74 -17.02
C GLY A 563 -13.24 6.83 -17.80
N ILE A 564 -11.96 6.74 -17.42
CA ILE A 564 -10.93 5.97 -18.12
C ILE A 564 -11.16 4.45 -17.98
N GLY A 565 -11.99 4.00 -17.02
CA GLY A 565 -12.27 2.58 -16.77
C GLY A 565 -13.55 2.00 -17.38
N GLY A 566 -14.27 2.70 -18.27
CA GLY A 566 -15.68 2.36 -18.56
C GLY A 566 -16.04 1.73 -19.92
N GLN A 567 -15.17 1.74 -20.93
CA GLN A 567 -15.57 1.35 -22.29
C GLN A 567 -15.02 -0.01 -22.75
N GLN A 568 -15.45 -1.10 -22.11
CA GLN A 568 -15.44 -2.43 -22.76
C GLN A 568 -16.76 -3.21 -22.66
N ALA A 569 -17.79 -2.70 -21.98
CA ALA A 569 -19.05 -3.42 -21.80
C ALA A 569 -20.25 -2.72 -22.47
N SER A 570 -20.23 -2.54 -23.80
CA SER A 570 -21.46 -2.44 -24.62
C SER A 570 -21.16 -2.51 -26.11
N ARG A 571 -20.81 -3.70 -26.58
CA ARG A 571 -21.13 -4.14 -27.94
C ARG A 571 -21.76 -5.53 -27.86
N ARG A 572 -23.06 -5.55 -27.55
CA ARG A 572 -23.99 -6.62 -27.92
C ARG A 572 -25.31 -5.99 -28.30
#